data_AF-A0A7R9ADL5-F1
#
_entry.id   AF-A0A7R9ADL5-F1
#
_cell.length_a   1.000
_cell.length_b   1.000
_cell.length_c   1.000
_cell.angle_alpha   90.00
_cell.angle_beta   90.00
_cell.angle_gamma   90.00
#
_symmetry.space_group_name_H-M   'P 1'
#
loop_
_entity.id
_entity.type
_entity.pdbx_description
1 polymer ?
#
loop_
_entity_poly.entity_id
_entity_poly.type
_entity_poly.pdbx_seq_one_letter_code
_entity_poly.pdbx_strand_id
1 'polypeptide(L)'
;MPQNVEIKASYNGDLEDIKAVARNLAGKEPLELSQIDTFFQCSTGRLKLREIKGGEKPSQLIAYERPDEVAAKYSDYSFYHPMDAGSLKHVLTRSLGIIGEVRKSRLVYLVDQTRIHVDQVEGLGNFVELEKYIAAKDAQKLKEVLPSWCDWEKENPQALKLCLGEFLHLYGDYQREKLQGNPQFHALFEALERLKIKEYIVRELDCEVQIGMMLPVPRLTELAEISQNASHFAEQESVVWIKCISVGDELEVQSVMPSPLVLAALGESVVEFSRPRTVLEYFRTFVPQMQKKVEILVASKLKAFEVLSELGSTFPDHVTRVTREISQGTLSISLKFQSCNSSLTFDIAIPNEFPLRKPTIVKHVKDTEPRERKVEYEYNPGMSGEEIGREICYSIARILEELD
;
A
#
# COMPACT_ATOMS: atom_id res chain seq x y z
N MET A 1 17.41 -13.85 -32.76
CA MET A 1 18.09 -13.55 -31.48
C MET A 1 17.02 -13.22 -30.45
N PRO A 2 17.20 -13.58 -29.17
CA PRO A 2 16.26 -13.19 -28.12
C PRO A 2 16.24 -11.66 -27.99
N GLN A 3 15.05 -11.07 -27.91
CA GLN A 3 14.88 -9.64 -27.68
C GLN A 3 14.08 -9.43 -26.41
N ASN A 4 14.56 -8.52 -25.56
CA ASN A 4 13.80 -8.07 -24.41
C ASN A 4 13.49 -6.59 -24.60
N VAL A 5 12.29 -6.19 -24.14
CA VAL A 5 12.01 -4.80 -23.82
C VAL A 5 12.20 -4.63 -22.32
N GLU A 6 12.94 -3.59 -21.95
CA GLU A 6 13.12 -3.20 -20.56
C GLU A 6 12.76 -1.72 -20.36
N ILE A 7 12.11 -1.43 -19.23
CA ILE A 7 12.02 -0.08 -18.67
C ILE A 7 12.69 -0.11 -17.32
N LYS A 8 13.53 0.89 -17.06
CA LYS A 8 14.22 1.05 -15.79
C LYS A 8 14.03 2.48 -15.30
N ALA A 9 13.54 2.61 -14.08
CA ALA A 9 13.31 3.88 -13.41
C ALA A 9 14.11 3.96 -12.11
N SER A 10 14.67 5.12 -11.80
CA SER A 10 15.14 5.42 -10.44
C SER A 10 13.94 5.59 -9.51
N TYR A 11 14.02 5.06 -8.30
CA TYR A 11 12.93 5.06 -7.35
C TYR A 11 13.38 5.66 -6.01
N ASN A 12 12.74 6.75 -5.60
CA ASN A 12 13.09 7.49 -4.39
C ASN A 12 12.06 7.29 -3.25
N GLY A 13 11.03 6.46 -3.45
CA GLY A 13 10.03 6.13 -2.43
C GLY A 13 10.45 4.96 -1.53
N ASP A 14 9.53 4.49 -0.68
CA ASP A 14 9.76 3.31 0.16
C ASP A 14 9.75 2.03 -0.68
N LEU A 15 10.84 1.28 -0.62
CA LEU A 15 10.97 0.03 -1.37
C LEU A 15 9.99 -1.04 -0.90
N GLU A 16 9.52 -1.00 0.35
CA GLU A 16 8.53 -1.97 0.84
C GLU A 16 7.20 -1.86 0.07
N ASP A 17 6.80 -0.67 -0.38
CA ASP A 17 5.60 -0.48 -1.19
C ASP A 17 5.70 -1.26 -2.50
N ILE A 18 6.80 -1.07 -3.24
CA ILE A 18 7.03 -1.77 -4.51
C ILE A 18 7.18 -3.28 -4.29
N LYS A 19 7.89 -3.71 -3.24
CA LYS A 19 8.05 -5.13 -2.91
C LYS A 19 6.70 -5.78 -2.58
N ALA A 20 5.82 -5.08 -1.86
CA ALA A 20 4.48 -5.57 -1.54
C ALA A 20 3.65 -5.77 -2.80
N VAL A 21 3.64 -4.78 -3.71
CA VAL A 21 2.95 -4.89 -5.01
C VAL A 21 3.55 -6.04 -5.84
N ALA A 22 4.88 -6.09 -6.01
CA ALA A 22 5.54 -7.11 -6.83
C ALA A 22 5.34 -8.53 -6.27
N ARG A 23 5.42 -8.71 -4.94
CA ARG A 23 5.12 -9.98 -4.26
C ARG A 23 3.66 -10.39 -4.49
N ASN A 24 2.74 -9.44 -4.40
CA ASN A 24 1.33 -9.74 -4.65
C ASN A 24 1.06 -10.03 -6.14
N LEU A 25 1.75 -9.42 -7.08
CA LEU A 25 1.59 -9.78 -8.49
C LEU A 25 2.17 -11.18 -8.78
N ALA A 26 3.37 -11.47 -8.29
CA ALA A 26 4.06 -12.75 -8.53
C ALA A 26 3.47 -13.92 -7.75
N GLY A 27 2.86 -13.65 -6.59
CA GLY A 27 2.31 -14.68 -5.72
C GLY A 27 3.33 -15.60 -5.05
N LYS A 28 4.61 -15.26 -5.14
CA LYS A 28 5.75 -15.98 -4.56
C LYS A 28 6.79 -14.97 -4.05
N GLU A 29 7.64 -15.41 -3.12
CA GLU A 29 8.78 -14.61 -2.68
C GLU A 29 9.79 -14.40 -3.83
N PRO A 30 10.52 -13.27 -3.83
CA PRO A 30 11.48 -12.97 -4.87
C PRO A 30 12.70 -13.90 -4.80
N LEU A 31 13.38 -14.04 -5.93
CA LEU A 31 14.76 -14.51 -5.95
C LEU A 31 15.68 -13.35 -5.57
N GLU A 32 16.45 -13.52 -4.51
CA GLU A 32 17.44 -12.53 -4.07
C GLU A 32 18.80 -12.79 -4.71
N LEU A 33 19.35 -11.78 -5.38
CA LEU A 33 20.63 -11.86 -6.06
C LEU A 33 21.54 -10.73 -5.64
N SER A 34 22.83 -11.05 -5.41
CA SER A 34 23.88 -10.04 -5.31
C SER A 34 24.73 -10.10 -6.56
N GLN A 35 24.87 -8.96 -7.24
CA GLN A 35 25.50 -8.87 -8.56
C GLN A 35 26.64 -7.85 -8.58
N ILE A 36 27.71 -8.22 -9.28
CA ILE A 36 28.83 -7.34 -9.62
C ILE A 36 28.96 -7.35 -11.15
N ASP A 37 28.68 -6.21 -11.79
CA ASP A 37 28.81 -6.02 -13.23
C ASP A 37 30.11 -5.26 -13.50
N THR A 38 31.11 -5.91 -14.08
CA THR A 38 32.35 -5.28 -14.57
C THR A 38 32.20 -4.97 -16.05
N PHE A 39 32.32 -3.70 -16.43
CA PHE A 39 32.22 -3.23 -17.81
C PHE A 39 33.60 -3.07 -18.42
N PHE A 40 33.77 -3.52 -19.66
CA PHE A 40 35.04 -3.47 -20.40
C PHE A 40 34.93 -2.57 -21.62
N GLN A 41 36.04 -1.98 -22.04
CA GLN A 41 36.12 -1.29 -23.32
C GLN A 41 35.82 -2.29 -24.45
N CYS A 42 35.08 -1.86 -25.47
CA CYS A 42 34.82 -2.66 -26.66
C CYS A 42 34.70 -1.72 -27.86
N SER A 43 35.14 -2.17 -29.04
CA SER A 43 35.06 -1.40 -30.28
C SER A 43 33.63 -1.30 -30.82
N THR A 44 32.76 -2.25 -30.46
CA THR A 44 31.38 -2.34 -30.93
C THR A 44 30.47 -2.79 -29.79
N GLY A 45 29.34 -2.13 -29.63
CA GLY A 45 28.38 -2.42 -28.57
C GLY A 45 28.96 -2.26 -27.17
N ARG A 46 28.49 -3.08 -26.24
CA ARG A 46 28.89 -3.06 -24.82
C ARG A 46 29.19 -4.47 -24.36
N LEU A 47 30.21 -4.61 -23.52
CA LEU A 47 30.62 -5.88 -22.94
C LEU A 47 30.69 -5.76 -21.42
N LYS A 48 30.04 -6.70 -20.72
CA LYS A 48 30.15 -6.82 -19.27
C LYS A 48 30.30 -8.25 -18.81
N LEU A 49 31.08 -8.45 -17.75
CA LEU A 49 31.08 -9.68 -16.97
C LEU A 49 30.27 -9.45 -15.71
N ARG A 50 29.21 -10.25 -15.54
CA ARG A 50 28.35 -10.27 -14.38
C ARG A 50 28.72 -11.45 -13.50
N GLU A 51 29.06 -11.18 -12.25
CA GLU A 51 29.21 -12.17 -11.19
C GLU A 51 27.93 -12.17 -10.34
N ILE A 52 27.39 -13.35 -10.00
CA ILE A 52 26.08 -13.51 -9.36
C ILE A 52 26.21 -14.42 -8.15
N LYS A 53 25.78 -13.94 -6.98
CA LYS A 53 25.53 -14.77 -5.79
C LYS A 53 24.02 -14.93 -5.58
N GLY A 54 23.59 -16.13 -5.18
CA GLY A 54 22.19 -16.48 -4.96
C GLY A 54 21.46 -17.06 -6.18
N GLY A 55 22.08 -17.05 -7.37
CA GLY A 55 21.52 -17.64 -8.59
C GLY A 55 22.14 -19.01 -8.94
N GLU A 56 21.43 -19.81 -9.74
CA GLU A 56 21.91 -21.12 -10.21
C GLU A 56 23.20 -21.05 -11.04
N LYS A 57 23.38 -19.94 -11.77
CA LYS A 57 24.57 -19.67 -12.58
C LYS A 57 25.39 -18.57 -11.91
N PRO A 58 26.64 -18.83 -11.52
CA PRO A 58 27.43 -17.90 -10.72
C PRO A 58 27.98 -16.72 -11.53
N SER A 59 27.95 -16.78 -12.85
CA SER A 59 28.42 -15.68 -13.70
C SER A 59 27.90 -15.74 -15.14
N GLN A 60 27.97 -14.58 -15.82
CA GLN A 60 27.59 -14.38 -17.22
C GLN A 60 28.51 -13.34 -17.87
N LEU A 61 29.14 -13.67 -19.00
CA LEU A 61 29.70 -12.68 -19.92
C LEU A 61 28.61 -12.27 -20.90
N ILE A 62 28.32 -10.98 -21.01
CA ILE A 62 27.19 -10.46 -21.79
C ILE A 62 27.70 -9.40 -22.76
N ALA A 63 27.54 -9.66 -24.06
CA ALA A 63 27.72 -8.69 -25.13
C ALA A 63 26.34 -8.20 -25.56
N TYR A 64 26.15 -6.88 -25.65
CA TYR A 64 24.85 -6.32 -25.98
C TYR A 64 24.94 -4.96 -26.67
N GLU A 65 23.93 -4.68 -27.48
CA GLU A 65 23.72 -3.38 -28.12
C GLU A 65 22.38 -2.82 -27.66
N ARG A 66 22.41 -1.55 -27.24
CA ARG A 66 21.21 -0.78 -26.91
C ARG A 66 21.41 0.69 -27.27
N PRO A 67 20.36 1.38 -27.72
CA PRO A 67 20.40 2.83 -27.90
C PRO A 67 20.58 3.54 -26.55
N ASP A 68 21.31 4.66 -26.55
CA ASP A 68 21.44 5.56 -25.38
C ASP A 68 20.22 6.49 -25.27
N GLU A 69 19.03 5.90 -25.30
CA GLU A 69 17.75 6.62 -25.16
C GLU A 69 17.23 6.49 -23.73
N VAL A 70 16.30 7.37 -23.34
CA VAL A 70 15.73 7.38 -21.98
C VAL A 70 14.49 6.45 -21.91
N ALA A 71 13.86 6.17 -23.06
CA ALA A 71 12.71 5.30 -23.27
C ALA A 71 12.93 3.80 -23.06
N ALA A 72 11.85 3.02 -23.13
CA ALA A 72 11.91 1.56 -23.18
C ALA A 72 12.94 1.09 -24.21
N LYS A 73 13.85 0.23 -23.76
CA LYS A 73 15.02 -0.15 -24.54
C LYS A 73 14.84 -1.53 -25.09
N TYR A 74 15.01 -1.64 -26.40
CA TYR A 74 15.37 -2.91 -27.00
C TYR A 74 16.84 -3.17 -26.72
N SER A 75 17.13 -4.34 -26.16
CA SER A 75 18.49 -4.84 -26.07
C SER A 75 18.60 -6.09 -26.92
N ASP A 76 19.45 -6.03 -27.95
CA ASP A 76 19.97 -7.25 -28.57
C ASP A 76 21.18 -7.70 -27.73
N TYR A 77 21.21 -8.97 -27.36
CA TYR A 77 22.24 -9.48 -26.49
C TYR A 77 22.58 -10.94 -26.76
N SER A 78 23.83 -11.26 -26.50
CA SER A 78 24.37 -12.61 -26.42
C SER A 78 25.06 -12.80 -25.09
N PHE A 79 24.94 -13.99 -24.51
CA PHE A 79 25.58 -14.28 -23.23
C PHE A 79 26.23 -15.66 -23.22
N TYR A 80 27.26 -15.78 -22.39
CA TYR A 80 28.00 -17.00 -22.11
C TYR A 80 28.16 -17.17 -20.60
N HIS A 81 28.12 -18.40 -20.12
CA HIS A 81 28.32 -18.72 -18.70
C HIS A 81 29.73 -19.27 -18.48
N PRO A 82 30.69 -18.44 -17.99
CA PRO A 82 32.03 -18.90 -17.74
C PRO A 82 32.10 -19.79 -16.49
N MET A 83 32.96 -20.80 -16.56
CA MET A 83 33.25 -21.69 -15.41
C MET A 83 34.10 -20.99 -14.35
N ASP A 84 35.02 -20.11 -14.78
CA ASP A 84 35.89 -19.32 -13.90
C ASP A 84 35.81 -17.83 -14.30
N ALA A 85 34.97 -17.10 -13.56
CA ALA A 85 34.79 -15.66 -13.77
C ALA A 85 36.05 -14.86 -13.42
N GLY A 86 36.84 -15.30 -12.43
CA GLY A 86 38.02 -14.58 -11.96
C GLY A 86 39.13 -14.58 -13.01
N SER A 87 39.44 -15.76 -13.58
CA SER A 87 40.41 -15.88 -14.67
C SER A 87 39.95 -15.11 -15.92
N LEU A 88 38.66 -15.20 -16.27
CA LEU A 88 38.12 -14.46 -17.41
C LEU A 88 38.21 -12.93 -17.18
N LYS A 89 37.85 -12.45 -15.99
CA LYS A 89 37.98 -11.03 -15.62
C LYS A 89 39.42 -10.56 -15.75
N HIS A 90 40.39 -11.35 -15.28
CA HIS A 90 41.82 -11.02 -15.41
C HIS A 90 42.25 -10.86 -16.87
N VAL A 91 41.88 -11.83 -17.72
CA VAL A 91 42.19 -11.78 -19.16
C VAL A 91 41.56 -10.56 -19.82
N LEU A 92 40.25 -10.33 -19.62
CA LEU A 92 39.54 -9.20 -20.23
C LEU A 92 40.07 -7.85 -19.74
N THR A 93 40.43 -7.74 -18.46
CA THR A 93 41.05 -6.52 -17.91
C THR A 93 42.37 -6.21 -18.59
N ARG A 94 43.21 -7.22 -18.85
CA ARG A 94 44.50 -7.03 -19.53
C ARG A 94 44.35 -6.71 -21.02
N SER A 95 43.35 -7.31 -21.67
CA SER A 95 43.15 -7.17 -23.12
C SER A 95 42.39 -5.91 -23.51
N LEU A 96 41.38 -5.52 -22.73
CA LEU A 96 40.44 -4.46 -23.06
C LEU A 96 40.48 -3.29 -22.07
N GLY A 97 40.86 -3.54 -20.81
CA GLY A 97 40.72 -2.57 -19.73
C GLY A 97 39.28 -2.47 -19.21
N ILE A 98 39.15 -2.00 -17.97
CA ILE A 98 37.87 -1.82 -17.28
C ILE A 98 37.40 -0.37 -17.45
N ILE A 99 36.12 -0.20 -17.78
CA ILE A 99 35.43 1.10 -17.77
C ILE A 99 34.96 1.43 -16.35
N GLY A 100 34.39 0.43 -15.67
CA GLY A 100 33.89 0.58 -14.32
C GLY A 100 33.25 -0.70 -13.80
N GLU A 101 32.89 -0.69 -12.52
CA GLU A 101 32.23 -1.80 -11.84
C GLU A 101 30.97 -1.28 -11.14
N VAL A 102 29.86 -2.02 -11.27
CA VAL A 102 28.58 -1.69 -10.62
C VAL A 102 28.20 -2.85 -9.70
N ARG A 103 27.96 -2.53 -8.43
CA ARG A 103 27.55 -3.49 -7.39
C ARG A 103 26.11 -3.24 -7.03
N LYS A 104 25.31 -4.31 -6.96
CA LYS A 104 23.89 -4.19 -6.63
C LYS A 104 23.30 -5.42 -5.95
N SER A 105 22.32 -5.21 -5.09
CA SER A 105 21.35 -6.23 -4.68
C SER A 105 20.12 -6.14 -5.57
N ARG A 106 19.56 -7.29 -5.95
CA ARG A 106 18.42 -7.40 -6.85
C ARG A 106 17.42 -8.40 -6.28
N LEU A 107 16.17 -7.98 -6.17
CA LEU A 107 15.03 -8.88 -6.01
C LEU A 107 14.40 -9.11 -7.37
N VAL A 108 14.18 -10.37 -7.74
CA VAL A 108 13.50 -10.74 -8.99
C VAL A 108 12.16 -11.39 -8.67
N TYR A 109 11.09 -10.76 -9.12
CA TYR A 109 9.74 -11.30 -9.10
C TYR A 109 9.35 -11.73 -10.51
N LEU A 110 8.74 -12.91 -10.65
CA LEU A 110 8.25 -13.41 -11.93
C LEU A 110 6.72 -13.35 -11.96
N VAL A 111 6.18 -12.59 -12.91
CA VAL A 111 4.74 -12.47 -13.18
C VAL A 111 4.51 -12.96 -14.60
N ASP A 112 4.06 -14.20 -14.74
CA ASP A 112 3.95 -14.91 -16.02
C ASP A 112 5.27 -14.87 -16.83
N GLN A 113 5.31 -14.10 -17.92
CA GLN A 113 6.50 -13.92 -18.78
C GLN A 113 7.26 -12.61 -18.53
N THR A 114 6.88 -11.85 -17.51
CA THR A 114 7.47 -10.55 -17.18
C THR A 114 8.24 -10.66 -15.87
N ARG A 115 9.46 -10.13 -15.87
CA ARG A 115 10.31 -10.01 -14.68
C ARG A 115 10.19 -8.59 -14.13
N ILE A 116 9.94 -8.49 -12.83
CA ILE A 116 10.03 -7.25 -12.08
C ILE A 116 11.32 -7.30 -11.26
N HIS A 117 12.21 -6.34 -11.48
CA HIS A 117 13.43 -6.19 -10.72
C HIS A 117 13.29 -5.01 -9.76
N VAL A 118 13.65 -5.24 -8.51
CA VAL A 118 13.84 -4.19 -7.50
C VAL A 118 15.32 -4.20 -7.14
N ASP A 119 16.05 -3.19 -7.62
CA ASP A 119 17.50 -3.07 -7.52
C ASP A 119 17.88 -2.01 -6.48
N GLN A 120 18.84 -2.32 -5.61
CA GLN A 120 19.59 -1.31 -4.86
C GLN A 120 21.01 -1.29 -5.39
N VAL A 121 21.44 -0.15 -5.92
CA VAL A 121 22.73 0.01 -6.59
C VAL A 121 23.64 0.86 -5.72
N GLU A 122 24.82 0.32 -5.40
CA GLU A 122 25.80 0.99 -4.55
C GLU A 122 26.21 2.34 -5.17
N GLY A 123 26.07 3.41 -4.39
CA GLY A 123 26.40 4.78 -4.83
C GLY A 123 25.40 5.44 -5.78
N LEU A 124 24.36 4.74 -6.25
CA LEU A 124 23.37 5.27 -7.22
C LEU A 124 21.92 5.23 -6.74
N GLY A 125 21.62 4.51 -5.65
CA GLY A 125 20.28 4.43 -5.06
C GLY A 125 19.44 3.29 -5.64
N ASN A 126 18.11 3.43 -5.58
CA ASN A 126 17.19 2.35 -5.90
C ASN A 126 16.61 2.46 -7.30
N PHE A 127 16.35 1.32 -7.93
CA PHE A 127 15.77 1.25 -9.26
C PHE A 127 14.70 0.15 -9.33
N VAL A 128 13.67 0.40 -10.13
CA VAL A 128 12.66 -0.60 -10.50
C VAL A 128 12.74 -0.84 -12.00
N GLU A 129 12.68 -2.10 -12.41
CA GLU A 129 12.71 -2.47 -13.82
C GLU A 129 11.65 -3.52 -14.16
N LEU A 130 10.98 -3.31 -15.29
CA LEU A 130 10.09 -4.29 -15.92
C LEU A 130 10.77 -4.82 -17.17
N GLU A 131 10.96 -6.14 -17.24
CA GLU A 131 11.61 -6.81 -18.37
C GLU A 131 10.70 -7.91 -18.91
N LYS A 132 10.33 -7.81 -20.19
CA LYS A 132 9.52 -8.82 -20.88
C LYS A 132 10.27 -9.37 -22.09
N TYR A 133 10.24 -10.69 -22.24
CA TYR A 133 10.70 -11.35 -23.45
C TYR A 133 9.70 -11.14 -24.58
N ILE A 134 10.19 -10.81 -25.78
CA ILE A 134 9.33 -10.59 -26.94
C ILE A 134 9.92 -11.31 -28.15
N ALA A 135 9.04 -11.94 -28.95
CA ALA A 135 9.43 -12.38 -30.28
C ALA A 135 9.61 -11.16 -31.20
N ALA A 136 10.62 -11.19 -32.07
CA ALA A 136 10.98 -10.04 -32.92
C ALA A 136 9.82 -9.45 -33.75
N LYS A 137 8.83 -10.26 -34.12
CA LYS A 137 7.63 -9.84 -34.88
C LYS A 137 6.64 -8.98 -34.06
N ASP A 138 6.69 -9.04 -32.74
CA ASP A 138 5.71 -8.41 -31.85
C ASP A 138 6.23 -7.09 -31.23
N ALA A 139 7.52 -6.76 -31.44
CA ALA A 139 8.14 -5.53 -30.96
C ALA A 139 7.45 -4.25 -31.49
N GLN A 140 7.06 -4.22 -32.76
CA GLN A 140 6.40 -3.06 -33.37
C GLN A 140 5.04 -2.75 -32.71
N LYS A 141 4.27 -3.79 -32.38
CA LYS A 141 2.94 -3.67 -31.75
C LYS A 141 3.00 -3.09 -30.35
N LEU A 142 4.08 -3.33 -29.60
CA LEU A 142 4.24 -2.79 -28.26
C LEU A 142 4.33 -1.26 -28.25
N LYS A 143 4.84 -0.64 -29.32
CA LYS A 143 4.86 0.83 -29.42
C LYS A 143 3.47 1.45 -29.54
N GLU A 144 2.53 0.73 -30.15
CA GLU A 144 1.15 1.19 -30.33
C GLU A 144 0.32 0.99 -29.06
N VAL A 145 0.60 -0.08 -28.32
CA VAL A 145 -0.18 -0.51 -27.14
C VAL A 145 0.34 0.11 -25.84
N LEU A 146 1.63 0.46 -25.78
CA LEU A 146 2.29 1.01 -24.59
C LEU A 146 3.02 2.32 -24.93
N PRO A 147 2.28 3.41 -25.19
CA PRO A 147 2.88 4.70 -25.54
C PRO A 147 3.74 5.26 -24.39
N SER A 148 3.33 5.13 -23.13
CA SER A 148 4.16 5.61 -22.01
C SER A 148 5.46 4.80 -21.83
N TRP A 149 5.53 3.59 -22.39
CA TRP A 149 6.77 2.83 -22.45
C TRP A 149 7.74 3.43 -23.47
N CYS A 150 7.21 3.98 -24.57
CA CYS A 150 8.01 4.56 -25.65
C CYS A 150 8.37 6.03 -25.43
N ASP A 151 7.50 6.80 -24.78
CA ASP A 151 7.68 8.23 -24.50
C ASP A 151 7.99 8.47 -23.02
N TRP A 152 8.93 7.70 -22.47
CA TRP A 152 9.31 7.79 -21.07
C TRP A 152 10.07 9.08 -20.74
N GLU A 153 9.50 9.89 -19.86
CA GLU A 153 10.14 11.09 -19.33
C GLU A 153 10.77 10.82 -17.95
N LYS A 154 12.09 10.64 -17.89
CA LYS A 154 12.81 10.39 -16.63
C LYS A 154 12.67 11.52 -15.59
N GLU A 155 12.46 12.75 -16.05
CA GLU A 155 12.27 13.91 -15.18
C GLU A 155 10.84 14.01 -14.62
N ASN A 156 9.89 13.26 -15.20
CA ASN A 156 8.54 13.21 -14.72
C ASN A 156 8.45 12.23 -13.53
N PRO A 157 8.20 12.71 -12.30
CA PRO A 157 8.09 11.85 -11.12
C PRO A 157 6.93 10.84 -11.19
N GLN A 158 5.96 11.04 -12.11
CA GLN A 158 4.83 10.15 -12.32
C GLN A 158 5.04 9.13 -13.45
N ALA A 159 6.12 9.21 -14.23
CA ALA A 159 6.33 8.33 -15.39
C ALA A 159 6.28 6.83 -15.00
N LEU A 160 6.89 6.46 -13.87
CA LEU A 160 6.84 5.08 -13.36
C LEU A 160 5.41 4.66 -13.01
N LYS A 161 4.65 5.54 -12.38
CA LYS A 161 3.26 5.28 -12.00
C LYS A 161 2.38 5.08 -13.24
N LEU A 162 2.59 5.89 -14.29
CA LEU A 162 1.89 5.75 -15.57
C LEU A 162 2.22 4.43 -16.26
N CYS A 163 3.50 4.06 -16.38
CA CYS A 163 3.91 2.78 -16.96
C CYS A 163 3.39 1.57 -16.17
N LEU A 164 3.45 1.62 -14.84
CA LEU A 164 2.89 0.57 -14.00
C LEU A 164 1.36 0.51 -14.15
N GLY A 165 0.68 1.65 -14.25
CA GLY A 165 -0.76 1.71 -14.51
C GLY A 165 -1.14 1.07 -15.85
N GLU A 166 -0.44 1.41 -16.93
CA GLU A 166 -0.63 0.78 -18.25
C GLU A 166 -0.34 -0.72 -18.21
N PHE A 167 0.75 -1.13 -17.54
CA PHE A 167 1.07 -2.55 -17.37
C PHE A 167 -0.04 -3.28 -16.63
N LEU A 168 -0.53 -2.74 -15.51
CA LEU A 168 -1.59 -3.35 -14.72
C LEU A 168 -2.90 -3.43 -15.51
N HIS A 169 -3.22 -2.41 -16.31
CA HIS A 169 -4.38 -2.43 -17.20
C HIS A 169 -4.30 -3.56 -18.23
N LEU A 170 -3.18 -3.65 -18.97
CA LEU A 170 -2.97 -4.74 -19.92
C LEU A 170 -2.91 -6.11 -19.24
N TYR A 171 -2.38 -6.17 -18.02
CA TYR A 171 -2.37 -7.39 -17.23
C TYR A 171 -3.78 -7.83 -16.85
N GLY A 172 -4.65 -6.89 -16.47
CA GLY A 172 -6.06 -7.14 -16.22
C GLY A 172 -6.80 -7.66 -17.47
N ASP A 173 -6.56 -7.06 -18.63
CA ASP A 173 -7.12 -7.54 -19.89
C ASP A 173 -6.60 -8.93 -20.26
N TYR A 174 -5.30 -9.19 -20.07
CA TYR A 174 -4.73 -10.53 -20.22
C TYR A 174 -5.39 -11.56 -19.30
N GLN A 175 -5.61 -11.23 -18.02
CA GLN A 175 -6.31 -12.11 -17.08
C GLN A 175 -7.74 -12.41 -17.55
N ARG A 176 -8.45 -11.40 -18.07
CA ARG A 176 -9.80 -11.56 -18.63
C ARG A 176 -9.81 -12.46 -19.87
N GLU A 177 -8.92 -12.20 -20.83
CA GLU A 177 -8.78 -13.00 -22.05
C GLU A 177 -8.41 -14.45 -21.73
N LYS A 178 -7.50 -14.65 -20.77
CA LYS A 178 -7.08 -15.98 -20.30
C LYS A 178 -8.27 -16.78 -19.76
N LEU A 179 -9.14 -16.16 -18.97
CA LEU A 179 -10.36 -16.81 -18.47
C LEU A 179 -11.36 -17.08 -19.60
N GLN A 180 -11.60 -16.09 -20.46
CA GLN A 180 -12.57 -16.22 -21.56
C GLN A 180 -12.18 -17.31 -22.56
N GLY A 181 -10.88 -17.42 -22.88
CA GLY A 181 -10.35 -18.35 -23.88
C GLY A 181 -10.19 -19.79 -23.40
N ASN A 182 -10.36 -20.06 -22.11
CA ASN A 182 -10.19 -21.40 -21.53
C ASN A 182 -11.55 -21.97 -21.07
N PRO A 183 -12.07 -23.05 -21.70
CA PRO A 183 -13.33 -23.67 -21.29
C PRO A 183 -13.39 -24.08 -19.81
N GLN A 184 -12.24 -24.43 -19.21
CA GLN A 184 -12.13 -24.76 -17.80
C GLN A 184 -12.53 -23.59 -16.88
N PHE A 185 -12.38 -22.35 -17.35
CA PHE A 185 -12.61 -21.13 -16.58
C PHE A 185 -13.89 -20.38 -17.00
N HIS A 186 -14.72 -20.98 -17.86
CA HIS A 186 -15.92 -20.31 -18.36
C HIS A 186 -16.91 -19.95 -17.24
N ALA A 187 -17.17 -20.89 -16.34
CA ALA A 187 -18.04 -20.68 -15.18
C ALA A 187 -17.51 -19.58 -14.24
N LEU A 188 -16.19 -19.57 -14.02
CA LEU A 188 -15.48 -18.54 -13.28
C LEU A 188 -15.62 -17.16 -13.95
N PHE A 189 -15.40 -17.09 -15.26
CA PHE A 189 -15.56 -15.87 -16.04
C PHE A 189 -16.99 -15.32 -15.94
N GLU A 190 -18.01 -16.16 -16.13
CA GLU A 190 -19.42 -15.76 -16.00
C GLU A 190 -19.76 -15.27 -14.58
N ALA A 191 -19.22 -15.93 -13.55
CA ALA A 191 -19.42 -15.52 -12.16
C ALA A 191 -18.85 -14.11 -11.90
N LEU A 192 -17.64 -13.82 -12.41
CA LEU A 192 -16.98 -12.52 -12.28
C LEU A 192 -17.72 -11.41 -13.04
N GLU A 193 -18.14 -11.69 -14.27
CA GLU A 193 -18.92 -10.76 -15.11
C GLU A 193 -20.28 -10.45 -14.48
N ARG A 194 -20.99 -11.48 -13.96
CA ARG A 194 -22.26 -11.30 -13.24
C ARG A 194 -22.12 -10.40 -12.02
N LEU A 195 -20.99 -10.52 -11.31
CA LEU A 195 -20.65 -9.69 -10.15
C LEU A 195 -20.05 -8.32 -10.54
N LYS A 196 -19.80 -8.07 -11.84
CA LYS A 196 -19.15 -6.87 -12.37
C LYS A 196 -17.77 -6.60 -11.79
N ILE A 197 -17.03 -7.64 -11.41
CA ILE A 197 -15.70 -7.50 -10.83
C ILE A 197 -14.68 -7.56 -11.96
N LYS A 198 -13.93 -6.48 -12.14
CA LYS A 198 -12.93 -6.34 -13.22
C LYS A 198 -11.49 -6.41 -12.75
N GLU A 199 -11.26 -6.17 -11.46
CA GLU A 199 -9.93 -6.11 -10.84
C GLU A 199 -9.67 -7.40 -10.05
N TYR A 200 -9.05 -8.37 -10.71
CA TYR A 200 -8.72 -9.66 -10.11
C TYR A 200 -7.45 -10.25 -10.72
N ILE A 201 -6.83 -11.16 -9.96
CA ILE A 201 -5.68 -11.95 -10.39
C ILE A 201 -6.04 -13.42 -10.24
N VAL A 202 -5.95 -14.18 -11.34
CA VAL A 202 -6.19 -15.63 -11.33
C VAL A 202 -4.85 -16.34 -11.36
N ARG A 203 -4.64 -17.22 -10.38
CA ARG A 203 -3.46 -18.08 -10.29
C ARG A 203 -3.87 -19.53 -10.34
N GLU A 204 -3.19 -20.29 -11.17
CA GLU A 204 -3.33 -21.75 -11.25
C GLU A 204 -2.19 -22.37 -10.42
N LEU A 205 -2.56 -23.10 -9.38
CA LEU A 205 -1.62 -23.77 -8.48
C LEU A 205 -1.97 -25.26 -8.45
N ASP A 206 -1.20 -26.06 -9.20
CA ASP A 206 -1.31 -27.52 -9.35
C ASP A 206 -2.69 -28.05 -9.75
N CYS A 207 -3.68 -27.96 -8.86
CA CYS A 207 -5.06 -28.44 -9.04
C CYS A 207 -6.12 -27.44 -8.52
N GLU A 208 -5.71 -26.24 -8.08
CA GLU A 208 -6.60 -25.24 -7.49
C GLU A 208 -6.45 -23.90 -8.23
N VAL A 209 -7.58 -23.28 -8.56
CA VAL A 209 -7.63 -21.93 -9.12
C VAL A 209 -7.81 -20.96 -7.97
N GLN A 210 -6.78 -20.19 -7.65
CA GLN A 210 -6.84 -19.15 -6.65
C GLN A 210 -7.12 -17.81 -7.31
N ILE A 211 -8.16 -17.12 -6.84
CA ILE A 211 -8.49 -15.78 -7.33
C ILE A 211 -8.25 -14.78 -6.20
N GLY A 212 -7.41 -13.79 -6.49
CA GLY A 212 -7.21 -12.62 -5.65
C GLY A 212 -8.04 -11.46 -6.19
N MET A 213 -8.85 -10.83 -5.35
CA MET A 213 -9.73 -9.73 -5.77
C MET A 213 -9.52 -8.52 -4.89
N MET A 214 -9.48 -7.33 -5.48
CA MET A 214 -9.56 -6.07 -4.73
C MET A 214 -10.98 -5.53 -4.81
N LEU A 215 -11.67 -5.52 -3.67
CA LEU A 215 -13.05 -5.01 -3.60
C LEU A 215 -13.10 -3.71 -2.79
N PRO A 216 -13.65 -2.62 -3.35
CA PRO A 216 -13.73 -1.35 -2.65
C PRO A 216 -14.68 -1.42 -1.44
N VAL A 217 -14.30 -0.74 -0.36
CA VAL A 217 -15.12 -0.51 0.84
C VAL A 217 -15.64 0.93 0.77
N PRO A 218 -16.95 1.12 0.54
CA PRO A 218 -17.50 2.46 0.36
C PRO A 218 -17.36 3.32 1.63
N ARG A 219 -17.17 4.64 1.44
CA ARG A 219 -17.13 5.69 2.49
C ARG A 219 -15.95 5.64 3.48
N LEU A 220 -14.91 4.83 3.23
CA LEU A 220 -13.71 4.84 4.09
C LEU A 220 -12.90 6.15 3.99
N THR A 221 -12.97 6.82 2.84
CA THR A 221 -12.29 8.11 2.58
C THR A 221 -12.79 9.23 3.48
N GLU A 222 -14.06 9.23 3.87
CA GLU A 222 -14.61 10.23 4.81
C GLU A 222 -13.95 10.09 6.19
N LEU A 223 -13.71 8.84 6.65
CA LEU A 223 -13.06 8.58 7.94
C LEU A 223 -11.58 8.99 7.94
N ALA A 224 -10.92 8.84 6.80
CA ALA A 224 -9.55 9.23 6.56
C ALA A 224 -9.31 10.74 6.72
N GLU A 225 -10.12 11.55 6.05
CA GLU A 225 -10.05 13.03 6.08
C GLU A 225 -10.22 13.57 7.50
N ILE A 226 -11.14 12.97 8.25
CA ILE A 226 -11.46 13.31 9.63
C ILE A 226 -10.32 12.97 10.60
N SER A 227 -9.49 11.97 10.27
CA SER A 227 -8.47 11.42 11.16
C SER A 227 -7.11 12.15 11.12
N GLN A 228 -6.93 13.17 10.27
CA GLN A 228 -5.65 13.89 10.07
C GLN A 228 -4.43 13.04 9.66
N ASN A 229 -4.56 11.74 9.45
CA ASN A 229 -3.57 10.91 8.73
C ASN A 229 -3.62 11.14 7.20
N ALA A 230 -4.31 12.20 6.76
CA ALA A 230 -4.73 12.53 5.39
C ALA A 230 -3.62 12.42 4.32
N SER A 231 -2.35 12.55 4.71
CA SER A 231 -1.22 12.64 3.78
C SER A 231 -0.90 11.38 2.97
N HIS A 232 -1.59 10.25 3.21
CA HIS A 232 -1.41 9.01 2.44
C HIS A 232 -2.70 8.38 1.88
N PHE A 233 -3.87 8.96 2.11
CA PHE A 233 -5.13 8.30 1.74
C PHE A 233 -5.49 8.54 0.26
N ALA A 234 -5.25 7.53 -0.59
CA ALA A 234 -5.85 7.45 -1.92
C ALA A 234 -7.13 6.59 -1.87
N GLU A 235 -8.16 6.95 -2.66
CA GLU A 235 -9.39 6.14 -2.87
C GLU A 235 -9.11 4.65 -3.20
N GLN A 236 -7.93 4.36 -3.74
CA GLN A 236 -7.48 3.02 -4.15
C GLN A 236 -7.07 2.09 -2.98
N GLU A 237 -6.98 2.59 -1.74
CA GLU A 237 -6.52 1.80 -0.58
C GLU A 237 -7.64 1.25 0.31
N SER A 238 -8.89 1.62 0.00
CA SER A 238 -10.08 1.09 0.68
C SER A 238 -10.48 -0.25 0.12
N VAL A 239 -9.55 -1.20 0.05
CA VAL A 239 -9.76 -2.50 -0.60
C VAL A 239 -9.69 -3.64 0.38
N VAL A 240 -10.48 -4.68 0.11
CA VAL A 240 -10.36 -5.97 0.77
C VAL A 240 -9.83 -6.96 -0.24
N TRP A 241 -8.73 -7.62 0.11
CA TRP A 241 -8.18 -8.73 -0.65
C TRP A 241 -8.94 -9.99 -0.31
N ILE A 242 -9.66 -10.55 -1.29
CA ILE A 242 -10.32 -11.84 -1.11
C ILE A 242 -9.54 -12.89 -1.89
N LYS A 243 -9.15 -13.95 -1.18
CA LYS A 243 -8.66 -15.18 -1.80
C LYS A 243 -9.84 -16.11 -1.97
N CYS A 244 -10.09 -16.58 -3.18
CA CYS A 244 -11.18 -17.50 -3.50
C CYS A 244 -10.66 -18.75 -4.22
N ILE A 245 -11.47 -19.80 -4.20
CA ILE A 245 -11.30 -21.00 -5.03
C ILE A 245 -12.56 -21.20 -5.88
N SER A 246 -12.37 -21.73 -7.09
CA SER A 246 -13.49 -22.09 -7.96
C SER A 246 -14.05 -23.46 -7.57
N VAL A 247 -15.34 -23.53 -7.25
CA VAL A 247 -16.05 -24.79 -6.97
C VAL A 247 -17.31 -24.84 -7.85
N GLY A 248 -17.20 -25.50 -9.01
CA GLY A 248 -18.25 -25.42 -10.04
C GLY A 248 -18.42 -23.99 -10.55
N ASP A 249 -19.64 -23.45 -10.47
CA ASP A 249 -20.02 -22.10 -10.91
C ASP A 249 -19.94 -21.04 -9.79
N GLU A 250 -19.40 -21.41 -8.63
CA GLU A 250 -19.28 -20.52 -7.47
C GLU A 250 -17.83 -20.24 -7.07
N LEU A 251 -17.66 -19.09 -6.42
CA LEU A 251 -16.40 -18.64 -5.84
C LEU A 251 -16.46 -18.80 -4.33
N GLU A 252 -15.82 -19.84 -3.81
CA GLU A 252 -15.73 -20.08 -2.37
C GLU A 252 -14.59 -19.24 -1.77
N VAL A 253 -14.89 -18.52 -0.70
CA VAL A 253 -13.95 -17.58 -0.06
C VAL A 253 -13.01 -18.34 0.88
N GLN A 254 -11.73 -18.32 0.55
CA GLN A 254 -10.64 -18.92 1.32
C GLN A 254 -10.03 -18.00 2.38
N SER A 255 -10.02 -16.69 2.15
CA SER A 255 -9.68 -15.71 3.17
C SER A 255 -10.12 -14.33 2.73
N VAL A 256 -10.32 -13.47 3.73
CA VAL A 256 -10.63 -12.05 3.57
C VAL A 256 -9.54 -11.30 4.33
N MET A 257 -8.73 -10.54 3.62
CA MET A 257 -7.65 -9.72 4.17
C MET A 257 -7.96 -8.25 3.89
N PRO A 258 -8.47 -7.52 4.88
CA PRO A 258 -8.65 -6.08 4.77
C PRO A 258 -7.29 -5.38 4.61
N SER A 259 -7.25 -4.27 3.88
CA SER A 259 -6.04 -3.45 3.83
C SER A 259 -5.67 -2.95 5.24
N PRO A 260 -4.38 -2.66 5.51
CA PRO A 260 -3.95 -2.03 6.76
C PRO A 260 -4.76 -0.78 7.10
N LEU A 261 -5.24 -0.08 6.07
CA LEU A 261 -6.12 1.08 6.21
C LEU A 261 -7.48 0.73 6.82
N VAL A 262 -8.13 -0.31 6.29
CA VAL A 262 -9.40 -0.82 6.81
C VAL A 262 -9.20 -1.34 8.24
N LEU A 263 -8.07 -1.99 8.53
CA LEU A 263 -7.72 -2.42 9.87
C LEU A 263 -7.50 -1.24 10.83
N ALA A 264 -6.79 -0.20 10.42
CA ALA A 264 -6.55 0.99 11.24
C ALA A 264 -7.84 1.78 11.50
N ALA A 265 -8.72 1.89 10.50
CA ALA A 265 -10.00 2.57 10.62
C ALA A 265 -10.97 1.85 11.57
N LEU A 266 -10.95 0.52 11.57
CA LEU A 266 -11.92 -0.31 12.28
C LEU A 266 -11.38 -0.95 13.57
N GLY A 267 -10.07 -0.91 13.81
CA GLY A 267 -9.42 -1.53 14.96
C GLY A 267 -9.63 -3.04 15.03
N GLU A 268 -9.69 -3.59 16.24
CA GLU A 268 -9.92 -5.03 16.48
C GLU A 268 -11.33 -5.51 16.02
N SER A 269 -12.26 -4.59 15.73
CA SER A 269 -13.64 -4.92 15.32
C SER A 269 -13.76 -5.54 13.93
N VAL A 270 -12.66 -5.70 13.19
CA VAL A 270 -12.61 -6.37 11.88
C VAL A 270 -12.63 -7.90 12.03
N VAL A 271 -12.20 -8.43 13.18
CA VAL A 271 -12.05 -9.87 13.40
C VAL A 271 -13.39 -10.57 13.68
N GLU A 272 -14.45 -9.83 13.99
CA GLU A 272 -15.75 -10.38 14.42
C GLU A 272 -16.73 -10.75 13.30
N PHE A 273 -16.43 -10.48 12.03
CA PHE A 273 -17.35 -10.81 10.95
C PHE A 273 -17.31 -12.31 10.64
N SER A 274 -18.47 -12.96 10.57
CA SER A 274 -18.59 -14.33 10.07
C SER A 274 -18.05 -14.38 8.64
N ARG A 275 -16.99 -15.17 8.41
CA ARG A 275 -16.37 -15.32 7.09
C ARG A 275 -17.42 -15.82 6.09
N PRO A 276 -17.69 -15.07 5.00
CA PRO A 276 -18.64 -15.52 3.99
C PRO A 276 -18.13 -16.81 3.35
N ARG A 277 -19.04 -17.70 2.97
CA ARG A 277 -18.69 -18.92 2.23
C ARG A 277 -18.42 -18.59 0.77
N THR A 278 -19.17 -17.66 0.18
CA THR A 278 -19.00 -17.29 -1.23
C THR A 278 -18.78 -15.79 -1.44
N VAL A 279 -18.23 -15.42 -2.60
CA VAL A 279 -18.07 -14.00 -2.98
C VAL A 279 -19.44 -13.30 -3.07
N LEU A 280 -20.47 -13.99 -3.52
CA LEU A 280 -21.83 -13.43 -3.54
C LEU A 280 -22.35 -13.16 -2.13
N GLU A 281 -22.09 -14.07 -1.19
CA GLU A 281 -22.42 -13.86 0.22
C GLU A 281 -21.64 -12.67 0.79
N TYR A 282 -20.34 -12.53 0.47
CA TYR A 282 -19.53 -11.37 0.86
C TYR A 282 -20.22 -10.04 0.48
N PHE A 283 -20.70 -9.88 -0.76
CA PHE A 283 -21.40 -8.67 -1.17
C PHE A 283 -22.76 -8.47 -0.48
N ARG A 284 -23.45 -9.55 -0.12
CA ARG A 284 -24.78 -9.49 0.49
C ARG A 284 -24.73 -9.26 2.00
N THR A 285 -23.68 -9.74 2.68
CA THR A 285 -23.60 -9.74 4.14
C THR A 285 -22.46 -8.86 4.64
N PHE A 286 -21.24 -9.15 4.23
CA PHE A 286 -20.05 -8.48 4.75
C PHE A 286 -19.99 -7.00 4.36
N VAL A 287 -20.19 -6.67 3.07
CA VAL A 287 -20.10 -5.27 2.60
C VAL A 287 -21.13 -4.37 3.32
N PRO A 288 -22.43 -4.71 3.40
CA PRO A 288 -23.39 -3.88 4.13
C PRO A 288 -23.09 -3.76 5.63
N GLN A 289 -22.63 -4.83 6.27
CA GLN A 289 -22.27 -4.79 7.69
C GLN A 289 -21.06 -3.89 7.94
N MET A 290 -20.06 -3.95 7.06
CA MET A 290 -18.89 -3.08 7.06
C MET A 290 -19.28 -1.62 6.85
N GLN A 291 -20.08 -1.32 5.83
CA GLN A 291 -20.59 0.03 5.57
C GLN A 291 -21.29 0.59 6.80
N LYS A 292 -22.18 -0.19 7.42
CA LYS A 292 -22.88 0.23 8.62
C LYS A 292 -21.92 0.53 9.78
N LYS A 293 -20.89 -0.29 10.00
CA LYS A 293 -19.87 -0.02 11.04
C LYS A 293 -19.09 1.26 10.72
N VAL A 294 -18.67 1.45 9.48
CA VAL A 294 -17.96 2.67 9.02
C VAL A 294 -18.84 3.90 9.24
N GLU A 295 -20.12 3.85 8.87
CA GLU A 295 -21.06 4.97 9.06
C GLU A 295 -21.24 5.33 10.54
N ILE A 296 -21.35 4.33 11.42
CA ILE A 296 -21.43 4.54 12.86
C ILE A 296 -20.15 5.21 13.38
N LEU A 297 -18.98 4.75 12.93
CA LEU A 297 -17.69 5.31 13.32
C LEU A 297 -17.52 6.75 12.81
N VAL A 298 -17.87 7.02 11.56
CA VAL A 298 -17.84 8.39 10.99
C VAL A 298 -18.75 9.31 11.77
N ALA A 299 -20.01 8.91 12.02
CA ALA A 299 -20.97 9.70 12.80
C ALA A 299 -20.47 9.95 14.24
N SER A 300 -19.91 8.92 14.87
CA SER A 300 -19.27 9.03 16.19
C SER A 300 -18.15 10.06 16.20
N LYS A 301 -17.23 9.99 15.23
CA LYS A 301 -16.09 10.91 15.13
C LYS A 301 -16.54 12.33 14.84
N LEU A 302 -17.47 12.54 13.91
CA LEU A 302 -18.03 13.87 13.63
C LEU A 302 -18.63 14.51 14.89
N LYS A 303 -19.44 13.74 15.63
CA LYS A 303 -20.00 14.19 16.90
C LYS A 303 -18.90 14.51 17.94
N ALA A 304 -17.80 13.75 17.97
CA ALA A 304 -16.66 14.05 18.83
C ALA A 304 -15.95 15.35 18.42
N PHE A 305 -15.85 15.64 17.12
CA PHE A 305 -15.29 16.91 16.64
C PHE A 305 -16.14 18.12 17.02
N GLU A 306 -17.47 17.99 17.00
CA GLU A 306 -18.38 19.02 17.51
C GLU A 306 -18.10 19.32 19.01
N VAL A 307 -17.95 18.27 19.85
CA VAL A 307 -17.58 18.43 21.27
C VAL A 307 -16.25 19.17 21.42
N LEU A 308 -15.24 18.77 20.65
CA LEU A 308 -13.91 19.41 20.69
C LEU A 308 -13.95 20.86 20.21
N SER A 309 -14.75 21.15 19.18
CA SER A 309 -14.96 22.50 18.66
C SER A 309 -15.57 23.41 19.72
N GLU A 310 -16.58 22.93 20.44
CA GLU A 310 -17.23 23.68 21.52
C GLU A 310 -16.29 23.94 22.71
N LEU A 311 -15.47 22.96 23.09
CA LEU A 311 -14.44 23.14 24.12
C LEU A 311 -13.39 24.16 23.69
N GLY A 312 -12.96 24.11 22.43
CA GLY A 312 -11.98 25.03 21.87
C GLY A 312 -12.51 26.45 21.71
N SER A 313 -13.80 26.63 21.38
CA SER A 313 -14.44 27.95 21.27
C SER A 313 -14.70 28.57 22.64
N THR A 314 -15.07 27.76 23.64
CA THR A 314 -15.36 28.23 25.00
C THR A 314 -14.09 28.51 25.81
N PHE A 315 -13.05 27.70 25.63
CA PHE A 315 -11.79 27.82 26.37
C PHE A 315 -10.55 27.94 25.46
N PRO A 316 -10.50 28.93 24.55
CA PRO A 316 -9.48 29.01 23.50
C PRO A 316 -8.05 29.09 24.04
N ASP A 317 -7.84 29.84 25.13
CA ASP A 317 -6.52 30.08 25.71
C ASP A 317 -6.07 28.98 26.70
N HIS A 318 -6.92 27.98 26.94
CA HIS A 318 -6.68 26.95 27.95
C HIS A 318 -6.40 25.55 27.36
N VAL A 319 -6.49 25.38 26.04
CA VAL A 319 -6.17 24.12 25.38
C VAL A 319 -4.65 23.90 25.41
N THR A 320 -4.19 22.85 26.10
CA THR A 320 -2.75 22.56 26.21
C THR A 320 -2.30 21.33 25.45
N ARG A 321 -3.21 20.38 25.20
CA ARG A 321 -2.94 19.20 24.40
C ARG A 321 -4.22 18.71 23.75
N VAL A 322 -4.14 18.37 22.47
CA VAL A 322 -5.17 17.63 21.75
C VAL A 322 -4.49 16.41 21.15
N THR A 323 -4.87 15.23 21.60
CA THR A 323 -4.35 13.97 21.04
C THR A 323 -5.42 13.39 20.12
N ARG A 324 -5.05 13.20 18.85
CA ARG A 324 -5.91 12.63 17.80
C ARG A 324 -5.46 11.22 17.39
N GLU A 325 -4.92 10.43 18.30
CA GLU A 325 -4.33 9.14 17.96
C GLU A 325 -5.38 8.08 17.62
N ILE A 326 -5.23 7.50 16.43
CA ILE A 326 -6.14 6.53 15.81
C ILE A 326 -5.87 5.11 16.34
N SER A 327 -4.63 4.81 16.74
CA SER A 327 -4.18 3.45 17.08
C SER A 327 -4.69 2.94 18.43
N GLN A 328 -5.12 3.80 19.35
CA GLN A 328 -5.60 3.42 20.69
C GLN A 328 -7.08 3.76 20.96
N GLY A 329 -7.80 4.24 19.94
CA GLY A 329 -9.26 4.29 20.02
C GLY A 329 -9.89 5.26 21.04
N THR A 330 -9.16 6.31 21.43
CA THR A 330 -9.70 7.37 22.31
C THR A 330 -9.19 8.72 21.83
N LEU A 331 -10.11 9.64 21.52
CA LEU A 331 -9.76 11.05 21.28
C LEU A 331 -9.64 11.72 22.65
N SER A 332 -8.59 12.52 22.88
CA SER A 332 -8.43 13.22 24.15
C SER A 332 -8.02 14.68 23.99
N ILE A 333 -8.51 15.51 24.91
CA ILE A 333 -8.16 16.93 25.03
C ILE A 333 -7.87 17.27 26.49
N SER A 334 -6.78 18.02 26.70
CA SER A 334 -6.36 18.49 28.01
C SER A 334 -6.51 20.01 28.08
N LEU A 335 -7.34 20.49 29.01
CA LEU A 335 -7.52 21.91 29.29
C LEU A 335 -6.78 22.28 30.58
N LYS A 336 -5.98 23.33 30.56
CA LYS A 336 -5.23 23.80 31.73
C LYS A 336 -5.61 25.22 32.10
N PHE A 337 -5.97 25.39 33.37
CA PHE A 337 -6.33 26.66 33.97
C PHE A 337 -5.29 27.01 35.04
N GLN A 338 -4.85 28.26 35.07
CA GLN A 338 -3.81 28.72 35.98
C GLN A 338 -4.28 29.97 36.72
N SER A 339 -4.25 29.89 38.05
CA SER A 339 -4.44 31.04 38.95
C SER A 339 -3.11 31.37 39.63
N CYS A 340 -3.06 32.45 40.41
CA CYS A 340 -1.84 32.94 41.06
C CYS A 340 -1.21 31.89 42.00
N ASN A 341 -2.03 31.02 42.60
CA ASN A 341 -1.61 30.08 43.65
C ASN A 341 -1.88 28.60 43.34
N SER A 342 -2.45 28.26 42.17
CA SER A 342 -2.73 26.87 41.81
C SER A 342 -2.88 26.66 40.30
N SER A 343 -2.69 25.42 39.85
CA SER A 343 -3.04 25.01 38.48
C SER A 343 -3.99 23.82 38.47
N LEU A 344 -5.03 23.93 37.66
CA LEU A 344 -5.99 22.86 37.37
C LEU A 344 -5.77 22.31 35.97
N THR A 345 -5.98 21.01 35.81
CA THR A 345 -6.03 20.37 34.49
C THR A 345 -7.26 19.49 34.40
N PHE A 346 -7.96 19.56 33.28
CA PHE A 346 -9.07 18.68 32.93
C PHE A 346 -8.66 17.84 31.73
N ASP A 347 -8.55 16.54 31.94
CA ASP A 347 -8.31 15.56 30.88
C ASP A 347 -9.65 14.95 30.46
N ILE A 348 -10.05 15.23 29.22
CA ILE A 348 -11.30 14.78 28.64
C ILE A 348 -10.97 13.69 27.63
N ALA A 349 -11.51 12.49 27.84
CA ALA A 349 -11.32 11.31 27.00
C ALA A 349 -12.65 10.92 26.37
N ILE A 350 -12.73 10.98 25.03
CA ILE A 350 -13.87 10.56 24.22
C ILE A 350 -13.59 9.15 23.69
N PRO A 351 -14.32 8.12 24.17
CA PRO A 351 -14.08 6.73 23.78
C PRO A 351 -14.56 6.45 22.35
N ASN A 352 -14.05 5.40 21.72
CA ASN A 352 -14.53 4.94 20.40
C ASN A 352 -16.01 4.55 20.37
N GLU A 353 -16.57 4.07 21.49
CA GLU A 353 -18.00 3.73 21.56
C GLU A 353 -18.91 4.96 21.73
N PHE A 354 -18.37 6.18 21.68
CA PHE A 354 -19.18 7.39 21.67
C PHE A 354 -20.15 7.37 20.45
N PRO A 355 -21.41 7.81 20.56
CA PRO A 355 -22.10 8.35 21.74
C PRO A 355 -22.84 7.30 22.59
N LEU A 356 -22.59 6.01 22.42
CA LEU A 356 -23.16 5.00 23.35
C LEU A 356 -22.46 5.07 24.71
N ARG A 357 -21.16 5.34 24.71
CA ARG A 357 -20.35 5.57 25.92
C ARG A 357 -20.00 7.06 26.06
N LYS A 358 -20.31 7.64 27.22
CA LYS A 358 -20.08 9.06 27.49
C LYS A 358 -18.58 9.41 27.62
N PRO A 359 -18.15 10.61 27.20
CA PRO A 359 -16.82 11.13 27.50
C PRO A 359 -16.52 11.12 29.00
N THR A 360 -15.27 10.79 29.35
CA THR A 360 -14.81 10.85 30.74
C THR A 360 -14.00 12.13 30.94
N ILE A 361 -14.25 12.82 32.05
CA ILE A 361 -13.52 14.04 32.43
C ILE A 361 -12.83 13.78 33.76
N VAL A 362 -11.52 13.93 33.80
CA VAL A 362 -10.71 13.79 35.01
C VAL A 362 -10.08 15.13 35.35
N LYS A 363 -10.35 15.61 36.57
CA LYS A 363 -9.74 16.81 37.13
C LYS A 363 -8.47 16.44 37.90
N HIS A 364 -7.38 17.15 37.61
CA HIS A 364 -6.10 17.10 38.30
C HIS A 364 -5.78 18.45 38.95
N VAL A 365 -5.28 18.44 40.20
CA VAL A 365 -4.87 19.63 40.96
C VAL A 365 -3.41 19.47 41.36
N LYS A 366 -2.56 20.45 41.04
CA LYS A 366 -1.09 20.28 41.09
C LYS A 366 -0.44 20.49 42.46
N ASP A 367 -1.18 20.96 43.47
CA ASP A 367 -0.62 21.36 44.78
C ASP A 367 -1.03 20.51 45.99
N THR A 368 -1.76 19.41 45.77
CA THR A 368 -2.04 18.39 46.79
C THR A 368 -1.82 17.00 46.18
N GLU A 369 -1.62 15.95 46.99
CA GLU A 369 -1.55 14.55 46.51
C GLU A 369 -2.55 14.32 45.36
N PRO A 370 -2.17 13.62 44.27
CA PRO A 370 -2.99 13.51 43.07
C PRO A 370 -4.38 12.95 43.40
N ARG A 371 -5.35 13.87 43.56
CA ARG A 371 -6.76 13.55 43.76
C ARG A 371 -7.43 13.61 42.40
N GLU A 372 -7.46 12.48 41.73
CA GLU A 372 -8.29 12.32 40.54
C GLU A 372 -9.76 12.38 40.96
N ARG A 373 -10.49 13.36 40.44
CA ARG A 373 -11.95 13.41 40.58
C ARG A 373 -12.58 13.39 39.21
N LYS A 374 -13.50 12.43 39.01
CA LYS A 374 -14.37 12.42 37.83
C LYS A 374 -15.34 13.60 37.92
N VAL A 375 -15.48 14.35 36.84
CA VAL A 375 -16.45 15.43 36.72
C VAL A 375 -17.73 14.86 36.11
N GLU A 376 -18.85 15.07 36.80
CA GLU A 376 -20.17 14.70 36.29
C GLU A 376 -20.79 15.88 35.53
N TYR A 377 -21.58 15.55 34.52
CA TYR A 377 -22.29 16.46 33.63
C TYR A 377 -23.52 15.73 33.06
N GLU A 378 -24.52 16.46 32.58
CA GLU A 378 -25.70 15.86 31.96
C GLU A 378 -25.33 15.21 30.62
N TYR A 379 -25.87 14.03 30.36
CA TYR A 379 -25.52 13.28 29.16
C TYR A 379 -26.67 12.44 28.64
N ASN A 380 -26.95 12.57 27.35
CA ASN A 380 -27.83 11.69 26.60
C ASN A 380 -27.19 11.36 25.23
N PRO A 381 -27.07 10.06 24.85
CA PRO A 381 -26.54 9.65 23.54
C PRO A 381 -27.19 10.33 22.32
N GLY A 382 -28.46 10.75 22.45
CA GLY A 382 -29.24 11.43 21.43
C GLY A 382 -28.88 12.91 21.21
N MET A 383 -28.17 13.54 22.13
CA MET A 383 -27.72 14.95 22.00
C MET A 383 -26.74 15.12 20.84
N SER A 384 -26.71 16.30 20.21
CA SER A 384 -25.64 16.67 19.30
C SER A 384 -24.30 16.79 20.04
N GLY A 385 -23.19 16.76 19.31
CA GLY A 385 -21.88 16.93 19.93
C GLY A 385 -21.70 18.34 20.48
N GLU A 386 -22.31 19.35 19.87
CA GLU A 386 -22.35 20.73 20.38
C GLU A 386 -23.10 20.82 21.72
N GLU A 387 -24.24 20.14 21.85
CA GLU A 387 -24.99 20.09 23.10
C GLU A 387 -24.19 19.40 24.21
N ILE A 388 -23.56 18.26 23.90
CA ILE A 388 -22.68 17.55 24.84
C ILE A 388 -21.48 18.44 25.22
N GLY A 389 -20.86 19.12 24.25
CA GLY A 389 -19.76 20.04 24.47
C GLY A 389 -20.14 21.17 25.42
N ARG A 390 -21.34 21.75 25.27
CA ARG A 390 -21.87 22.78 26.16
C ARG A 390 -22.05 22.29 27.59
N GLU A 391 -22.59 21.09 27.80
CA GLU A 391 -22.73 20.50 29.15
C GLU A 391 -21.38 20.26 29.83
N ILE A 392 -20.39 19.81 29.06
CA ILE A 392 -19.01 19.65 29.56
C ILE A 392 -18.44 21.02 29.95
N CYS A 393 -18.58 22.03 29.09
CA CYS A 393 -18.08 23.38 29.35
C CYS A 393 -18.72 23.99 30.59
N TYR A 394 -20.05 23.88 30.71
CA TYR A 394 -20.81 24.36 31.86
C TYR A 394 -20.33 23.70 33.16
N SER A 395 -20.12 22.38 33.14
CA SER A 395 -19.65 21.64 34.32
C SER A 395 -18.22 22.03 34.74
N ILE A 396 -17.33 22.31 33.77
CA ILE A 396 -15.98 22.82 34.02
C ILE A 396 -16.05 24.25 34.58
N ALA A 397 -16.83 25.14 33.97
CA ALA A 397 -16.97 26.53 34.39
C ALA A 397 -17.45 26.63 35.85
N ARG A 398 -18.47 25.84 36.24
CA ARG A 398 -18.96 25.80 37.62
C ARG A 398 -17.86 25.38 38.62
N ILE A 399 -17.01 24.43 38.25
CA ILE A 399 -15.89 24.00 39.10
C ILE A 399 -14.82 25.09 39.21
N LEU A 400 -14.62 25.88 38.16
CA LEU A 400 -13.70 27.01 38.18
C LEU A 400 -14.24 28.16 39.04
N GLU A 401 -15.55 28.43 39.00
CA GLU A 401 -16.21 29.39 39.89
C GLU A 401 -16.13 29.01 41.37
N GLU A 402 -16.08 27.71 41.70
CA GLU A 402 -15.87 27.22 43.07
C GLU A 402 -14.41 27.34 43.56
N LEU A 403 -13.46 27.73 42.69
CA LEU A 403 -12.03 27.81 42.98
C LEU A 403 -11.48 29.25 43.13
N ASP A 404 -12.15 30.23 42.53
CA ASP A 404 -11.94 31.67 42.79
C ASP A 404 -12.64 32.09 44.09
#